data_AF-A0A6A6TC04-F1
#
_entry.id   AF-A0A6A6TC04-F1
#
_cell.length_a   1.000
_cell.length_b   1.000
_cell.length_c   1.000
_cell.angle_alpha   90.00
_cell.angle_beta   90.00
_cell.angle_gamma   90.00
#
_symmetry.space_group_name_H-M   'P 1'
#
loop_
_entity.id
_entity.type
_entity.pdbx_description
1 polymer ?
#
loop_
_entity_poly.entity_id
_entity_poly.type
_entity_poly.pdbx_seq_one_letter_code
_entity_poly.pdbx_strand_id
1 'polypeptide(L)'
;MEYLKSLSSYIPNTAFTRKILQNISRHVHNHGFDEFCWAALFQTAIEPQPGSRFLSLPAEVRLLIYIHVFAEPSSLQHSGDLALLRTCRRVNEEAVELAFAKTKWHISSTSSLNYRAGLWNLGVLQLKLRHIEICMPLAKIDAIGASNPFVLTLLPLNILKITFEDEEPEAWRQEVELYHNFISALLYSSPPKESHGDRTNNTEQTKASGNLVKRHSDRTVEIYKYAHLQMRRRLEVCAWAFRPSPAELENVVARMRAKEVVVRCKQYEADLLWQSFLHFDLLHHHFRTLKVRGCAQGGVDDGPSRTKQKIMVFYDEIGFNVFRIGESLSPVA
;
A
#
# COMPACT_ATOMS: atom_id res chain seq x y z
N MET A 1 -18.18 13.66 20.39
CA MET A 1 -18.10 14.17 19.00
C MET A 1 -18.48 15.65 18.93
N GLU A 2 -19.61 16.09 19.51
CA GLU A 2 -19.99 17.51 19.52
C GLU A 2 -18.95 18.44 20.17
N TYR A 3 -18.31 17.99 21.26
CA TYR A 3 -17.21 18.73 21.91
C TYR A 3 -15.98 18.93 21.00
N LEU A 4 -15.66 17.97 20.14
CA LEU A 4 -14.57 18.14 19.16
C LEU A 4 -15.01 19.10 18.05
N LYS A 5 -16.27 19.06 17.60
CA LYS A 5 -16.78 20.03 16.62
C LYS A 5 -16.70 21.47 17.13
N SER A 6 -17.04 21.73 18.41
CA SER A 6 -16.92 23.07 18.98
C SER A 6 -15.46 23.51 19.15
N LEU A 7 -14.54 22.61 19.48
CA LEU A 7 -13.11 22.93 19.55
C LEU A 7 -12.52 23.31 18.18
N SER A 8 -13.06 22.77 17.09
CA SER A 8 -12.51 23.01 15.75
C SER A 8 -12.56 24.48 15.33
N SER A 9 -13.53 25.27 15.82
CA SER A 9 -13.62 26.70 15.49
C SER A 9 -12.58 27.58 16.18
N TYR A 10 -11.92 27.08 17.23
CA TYR A 10 -10.94 27.85 18.02
C TYR A 10 -9.49 27.59 17.63
N ILE A 11 -9.26 26.65 16.71
CA ILE A 11 -7.92 26.24 16.32
C ILE A 11 -7.50 27.09 15.12
N PRO A 12 -6.56 28.04 15.26
CA PRO A 12 -6.19 28.90 14.13
C PRO A 12 -5.60 28.06 13.00
N ASN A 13 -6.06 28.26 11.77
CA ASN A 13 -5.61 27.52 10.58
C ASN A 13 -4.24 28.00 10.09
N THR A 14 -3.21 27.78 10.90
CA THR A 14 -1.81 28.08 10.55
C THR A 14 -1.10 26.81 10.09
N ALA A 15 0.01 26.94 9.34
CA ALA A 15 0.86 25.81 8.98
C ALA A 15 1.34 25.01 10.22
N PHE A 16 1.60 25.70 11.34
CA PHE A 16 2.02 25.10 12.59
C PHE A 16 0.91 24.26 13.23
N THR A 17 -0.31 24.80 13.28
CA THR A 17 -1.46 24.08 13.86
C THR A 17 -1.83 22.86 13.03
N ARG A 18 -1.72 22.94 11.70
CA ARG A 18 -1.87 21.79 10.80
C ARG A 18 -0.86 20.69 11.10
N LYS A 19 0.40 21.06 11.36
CA LYS A 19 1.45 20.11 11.73
C LYS A 19 1.21 19.46 13.09
N ILE A 20 0.73 20.22 14.08
CA ILE A 20 0.34 19.69 15.40
C ILE A 20 -0.84 18.72 15.28
N LEU A 21 -1.90 19.10 14.57
CA LEU A 21 -3.06 18.23 14.38
C LEU A 21 -2.70 16.94 13.63
N GLN A 22 -1.84 17.02 12.62
CA GLN A 22 -1.30 15.83 11.95
C GLN A 22 -0.50 14.95 12.93
N ASN A 23 0.34 15.54 13.78
CA ASN A 23 1.08 14.76 14.79
C ASN A 23 0.14 14.11 15.83
N ILE A 24 -0.91 14.80 16.27
CA ILE A 24 -1.89 14.24 17.21
C ILE A 24 -2.71 13.14 16.53
N SER A 25 -3.12 13.33 15.26
CA SER A 25 -3.85 12.32 14.47
C SER A 25 -3.04 11.03 14.34
N ARG A 26 -1.71 11.12 14.14
CA ARG A 26 -0.84 9.93 14.14
C ARG A 26 -0.91 9.11 15.42
N HIS A 27 -1.22 9.72 16.56
CA HIS A 27 -1.30 9.05 17.84
C HIS A 27 -2.74 8.62 18.20
N VAL A 28 -3.74 9.39 17.80
CA VAL A 28 -5.16 9.16 18.14
C VAL A 28 -5.86 8.42 17.01
N HIS A 29 -5.94 7.09 17.14
CA HIS A 29 -6.58 6.19 16.17
C HIS A 29 -8.10 6.27 16.24
N ASN A 30 -8.68 7.41 15.84
CA ASN A 30 -10.11 7.62 15.88
C ASN A 30 -10.59 8.27 14.59
N HIS A 31 -11.48 7.58 13.86
CA HIS A 31 -12.13 8.08 12.65
C HIS A 31 -12.80 9.45 12.87
N GLY A 32 -13.27 9.74 14.09
CA GLY A 32 -13.82 11.05 14.46
C GLY A 32 -12.76 12.15 14.61
N PHE A 33 -11.49 11.79 14.85
CA PHE A 33 -10.38 12.75 14.91
C PHE A 33 -9.90 13.13 13.50
N ASP A 34 -9.97 12.22 12.54
CA ASP A 34 -9.69 12.53 11.13
C ASP A 34 -10.74 13.49 10.55
N GLU A 35 -12.03 13.25 10.81
CA GLU A 35 -13.10 14.21 10.49
C GLU A 35 -12.84 15.58 11.13
N PHE A 36 -12.38 15.61 12.38
CA PHE A 36 -12.03 16.84 13.09
C PHE A 36 -10.85 17.56 12.45
N CYS A 37 -9.78 16.85 12.08
CA CYS A 37 -8.62 17.44 11.40
C CYS A 37 -8.98 17.95 10.01
N TRP A 38 -9.80 17.20 9.27
CA TRP A 38 -10.34 17.63 7.98
C TRP A 38 -11.21 18.88 8.11
N ALA A 39 -12.12 18.90 9.08
CA ALA A 39 -12.92 20.10 9.38
C ALA A 39 -12.02 21.28 9.77
N ALA A 40 -10.93 21.04 10.52
CA ALA A 40 -9.96 22.04 10.92
C ALA A 40 -9.15 22.63 9.73
N LEU A 41 -8.85 21.82 8.71
CA LEU A 41 -8.14 22.27 7.51
C LEU A 41 -8.99 23.24 6.66
N PHE A 42 -10.31 23.14 6.74
CA PHE A 42 -11.25 23.97 5.99
C PHE A 42 -12.27 24.69 6.90
N GLN A 43 -11.81 25.27 8.00
CA GLN A 43 -12.63 26.02 8.97
C GLN A 43 -13.20 27.31 8.42
N THR A 44 -12.55 27.91 7.43
CA THR A 44 -13.11 29.08 6.75
C THR A 44 -14.36 28.64 6.02
N ALA A 45 -15.50 29.27 6.34
CA ALA A 45 -16.71 29.12 5.55
C ALA A 45 -16.33 29.25 4.07
N ILE A 46 -16.79 28.33 3.24
CA ILE A 46 -16.56 28.44 1.81
C ILE A 46 -17.30 29.70 1.39
N GLU A 47 -16.56 30.79 1.19
CA GLU A 47 -17.14 31.95 0.54
C GLU A 47 -17.71 31.45 -0.78
N PRO A 48 -19.03 31.60 -1.02
CA PRO A 48 -19.57 31.29 -2.33
C PRO A 48 -18.70 32.05 -3.32
N GLN A 49 -18.23 31.34 -4.36
CA GLN A 49 -17.45 31.94 -5.43
C GLN A 49 -18.41 32.15 -6.61
N PRO A 50 -19.34 33.13 -6.55
CA PRO A 50 -20.35 33.32 -7.59
C PRO A 50 -19.73 33.65 -8.95
N GLY A 51 -18.47 34.08 -9.00
CA GLY A 51 -17.70 34.30 -10.23
C GLY A 51 -17.01 33.05 -10.81
N SER A 52 -16.97 31.93 -10.09
CA SER A 52 -16.33 30.71 -10.58
C SER A 52 -17.24 29.97 -11.55
N ARG A 53 -16.98 30.13 -12.85
CA ARG A 53 -17.69 29.41 -13.92
C ARG A 53 -17.61 27.89 -13.78
N PHE A 54 -16.57 27.38 -13.12
CA PHE A 54 -16.42 25.95 -12.87
C PHE A 54 -17.35 25.48 -11.74
N LEU A 55 -17.41 26.22 -10.62
CA LEU A 55 -18.25 25.86 -9.49
C LEU A 55 -19.74 26.13 -9.74
N SER A 56 -20.09 26.92 -10.76
CA SER A 56 -21.47 27.08 -11.22
C SER A 56 -22.01 25.91 -12.04
N LEU A 57 -21.14 24.98 -12.47
CA LEU A 57 -21.59 23.78 -13.19
C LEU A 57 -22.41 22.85 -12.27
N PRO A 58 -23.25 21.95 -12.80
CA PRO A 58 -23.79 20.84 -12.02
C PRO A 58 -22.66 19.92 -11.52
N ALA A 59 -22.89 19.23 -10.39
CA ALA A 59 -21.88 18.35 -9.79
C ALA A 59 -21.50 17.19 -10.71
N GLU A 60 -22.46 16.70 -11.48
CA GLU A 60 -22.31 15.64 -12.48
C GLU A 60 -21.32 16.05 -13.57
N VAL A 61 -21.42 17.30 -14.06
CA VAL A 61 -20.51 17.84 -15.07
C VAL A 61 -19.10 18.01 -14.49
N ARG A 62 -18.98 18.52 -13.25
CA ARG A 62 -17.68 18.59 -12.58
C ARG A 62 -17.04 17.22 -12.38
N LEU A 63 -17.84 16.21 -12.01
CA LEU A 63 -17.35 14.84 -11.85
C LEU A 63 -16.80 14.26 -13.15
N LEU A 64 -17.46 14.50 -14.29
CA LEU A 64 -16.93 14.11 -15.60
C LEU A 64 -15.60 14.81 -15.91
N ILE A 65 -15.46 16.09 -15.55
CA ILE A 65 -14.21 16.83 -15.68
C ILE A 65 -13.13 16.21 -14.79
N TYR A 66 -13.43 15.91 -13.53
CA TYR A 66 -12.48 15.24 -12.63
C TYR A 66 -12.06 13.89 -13.18
N ILE A 67 -12.99 13.09 -13.72
CA ILE A 67 -12.68 11.80 -14.35
C ILE A 67 -11.67 12.01 -15.46
N HIS A 68 -11.88 12.99 -16.34
CA HIS A 68 -10.96 13.28 -17.42
C HIS A 68 -9.59 13.75 -16.91
N VAL A 69 -9.56 14.69 -15.95
CA VAL A 69 -8.33 15.21 -15.34
C VAL A 69 -7.48 14.11 -14.70
N PHE A 70 -8.11 13.10 -14.09
CA PHE A 70 -7.39 11.99 -13.46
C PHE A 70 -7.30 10.72 -14.33
N ALA A 71 -7.90 10.68 -15.52
CA ALA A 71 -7.96 9.48 -16.35
C ALA A 71 -6.64 9.17 -17.05
N GLU A 72 -5.90 10.20 -17.46
CA GLU A 72 -4.67 10.02 -18.22
C GLU A 72 -3.46 10.03 -17.28
N PRO A 73 -2.69 8.93 -17.21
CA PRO A 73 -1.32 9.01 -16.76
C PRO A 73 -0.56 9.73 -17.89
N SER A 74 -0.66 11.06 -17.95
CA SER A 74 0.23 11.84 -18.78
C SER A 74 1.65 11.39 -18.41
N SER A 75 2.42 10.93 -19.39
CA SER A 75 3.77 10.38 -19.24
C SER A 75 4.72 11.33 -18.48
N LEU A 76 4.33 12.60 -18.38
CA LEU A 76 4.84 13.59 -17.46
C LEU A 76 4.07 13.49 -16.14
N GLN A 77 4.63 12.73 -15.19
CA GLN A 77 4.22 12.72 -13.77
C GLN A 77 4.35 14.14 -13.20
N HIS A 78 3.36 14.98 -13.43
CA HIS A 78 3.33 16.30 -12.84
C HIS A 78 2.69 16.18 -11.46
N SER A 79 3.37 16.71 -10.45
CA SER A 79 2.80 17.04 -9.14
C SER A 79 1.56 17.96 -9.21
N GLY A 80 1.16 18.37 -10.43
CA GLY A 80 0.01 19.18 -10.76
C GLY A 80 -1.33 18.44 -10.71
N ASP A 81 -1.38 17.11 -10.84
CA ASP A 81 -2.67 16.39 -10.85
C ASP A 81 -3.42 16.60 -9.53
N LEU A 82 -2.68 16.57 -8.41
CA LEU A 82 -3.23 16.85 -7.08
C LEU A 82 -3.36 18.36 -6.78
N ALA A 83 -2.87 19.24 -7.66
CA ALA A 83 -3.04 20.69 -7.49
C ALA A 83 -4.51 21.09 -7.59
N LEU A 84 -5.31 20.38 -8.40
CA LEU A 84 -6.76 20.58 -8.47
C LEU A 84 -7.42 20.41 -7.08
N LEU A 85 -6.99 19.42 -6.30
CA LEU A 85 -7.51 19.19 -4.94
C LEU A 85 -7.18 20.31 -3.96
N ARG A 86 -6.23 21.20 -4.29
CA ARG A 86 -5.83 22.34 -3.46
C ARG A 86 -6.59 23.62 -3.79
N THR A 87 -7.42 23.63 -4.84
CA THR A 87 -8.11 24.84 -5.33
C THR A 87 -9.13 25.36 -4.32
N CYS A 88 -10.09 24.52 -3.92
CA CYS A 88 -11.04 24.84 -2.86
C CYS A 88 -11.60 23.57 -2.20
N ARG A 89 -12.27 23.75 -1.06
CA ARG A 89 -12.87 22.66 -0.27
C ARG A 89 -13.83 21.80 -1.09
N ARG A 90 -14.73 22.43 -1.85
CA ARG A 90 -15.75 21.73 -2.64
C ARG A 90 -15.12 20.80 -3.70
N VAL A 91 -14.12 21.31 -4.42
CA VAL A 91 -13.38 20.49 -5.40
C VAL A 91 -12.69 19.34 -4.70
N ASN A 92 -12.04 19.59 -3.56
CA ASN A 92 -11.41 18.55 -2.78
C ASN A 92 -12.41 17.45 -2.38
N GLU A 93 -13.52 17.81 -1.74
CA GLU A 93 -14.54 16.86 -1.27
C GLU A 93 -15.14 16.02 -2.41
N GLU A 94 -15.39 16.63 -3.58
CA GLU A 94 -15.95 15.93 -4.73
C GLU A 94 -14.92 15.03 -5.45
N ALA A 95 -13.64 15.43 -5.47
CA ALA A 95 -12.63 14.86 -6.36
C ALA A 95 -11.59 13.98 -5.64
N VAL A 96 -11.43 14.08 -4.32
CA VAL A 96 -10.33 13.42 -3.58
C VAL A 96 -10.38 11.90 -3.71
N GLU A 97 -11.56 11.28 -3.60
CA GLU A 97 -11.67 9.83 -3.73
C GLU A 97 -11.30 9.36 -5.14
N LEU A 98 -11.75 10.11 -6.16
CA LEU A 98 -11.47 9.81 -7.55
C LEU A 98 -9.99 9.99 -7.87
N ALA A 99 -9.36 11.06 -7.37
CA ALA A 99 -7.93 11.29 -7.50
C ALA A 99 -7.15 10.11 -6.92
N PHE A 100 -7.41 9.72 -5.66
CA PHE A 100 -6.72 8.59 -5.03
C PHE A 100 -6.94 7.25 -5.77
N ALA A 101 -8.13 7.07 -6.35
CA ALA A 101 -8.48 5.86 -7.09
C ALA A 101 -7.89 5.79 -8.50
N LYS A 102 -7.48 6.92 -9.09
CA LYS A 102 -7.02 6.98 -10.48
C LYS A 102 -5.54 7.34 -10.61
N THR A 103 -5.01 8.15 -9.69
CA THR A 103 -3.59 8.52 -9.66
C THR A 103 -2.72 7.29 -9.42
N LYS A 104 -1.65 7.19 -10.21
CA LYS A 104 -0.56 6.23 -9.98
C LYS A 104 0.42 6.84 -9.00
N TRP A 105 0.56 6.19 -7.84
CA TRP A 105 1.45 6.66 -6.79
C TRP A 105 2.82 6.04 -6.97
N HIS A 106 3.78 6.84 -7.42
CA HIS A 106 5.16 6.41 -7.59
C HIS A 106 5.94 6.70 -6.31
N ILE A 107 6.47 5.65 -5.69
CA ILE A 107 7.26 5.75 -4.48
C ILE A 107 8.67 5.26 -4.80
N SER A 108 9.61 6.20 -4.92
CA SER A 108 11.03 5.92 -5.12
C SER A 108 11.77 6.08 -3.79
N SER A 109 12.42 5.02 -3.28
CA SER A 109 13.32 5.13 -2.11
C SER A 109 14.77 5.18 -2.55
N THR A 110 15.32 6.38 -2.65
CA THR A 110 16.73 6.55 -2.28
C THR A 110 16.87 6.59 -0.75
N SER A 111 15.86 7.10 -0.02
CA SER A 111 15.76 7.15 1.44
C SER A 111 14.75 6.15 2.02
N SER A 112 14.93 5.74 3.29
CA SER A 112 14.03 4.80 3.99
C SER A 112 12.56 5.23 3.92
N LEU A 113 11.75 4.53 3.11
CA LEU A 113 10.32 4.80 2.97
C LEU A 113 9.58 4.19 4.15
N ASN A 114 9.11 5.02 5.07
CA ASN A 114 8.19 4.57 6.10
C ASN A 114 6.76 4.49 5.53
N TYR A 115 6.46 3.42 4.77
CA TYR A 115 5.14 3.19 4.17
C TYR A 115 4.05 3.23 5.24
N ARG A 116 4.35 2.66 6.39
CA ARG A 116 3.46 2.69 7.56
C ARG A 116 3.10 4.12 7.95
N ALA A 117 4.06 4.98 8.25
CA ALA A 117 3.76 6.36 8.64
C ALA A 117 3.11 7.16 7.50
N GLY A 118 3.57 6.98 6.26
CA GLY A 118 3.03 7.66 5.08
C GLY A 118 1.56 7.33 4.83
N LEU A 119 1.22 6.04 4.78
CA LEU A 119 -0.15 5.57 4.59
C LEU A 119 -1.04 5.86 5.79
N TRP A 120 -0.50 5.74 7.01
CA TRP A 120 -1.25 6.10 8.22
C TRP A 120 -1.68 7.57 8.18
N ASN A 121 -0.83 8.46 7.67
CA ASN A 121 -1.20 9.88 7.51
C ASN A 121 -2.33 10.10 6.49
N LEU A 122 -2.63 9.14 5.62
CA LEU A 122 -3.76 9.19 4.70
C LEU A 122 -5.09 8.83 5.38
N GLY A 123 -5.06 8.23 6.58
CA GLY A 123 -6.25 7.79 7.30
C GLY A 123 -7.14 6.90 6.43
N VAL A 124 -8.41 7.26 6.29
CA VAL A 124 -9.38 6.52 5.48
C VAL A 124 -9.10 6.57 3.97
N LEU A 125 -8.37 7.58 3.48
CA LEU A 125 -8.06 7.72 2.05
C LEU A 125 -7.13 6.62 1.54
N GLN A 126 -6.40 5.94 2.43
CA GLN A 126 -5.61 4.76 2.05
C GLN A 126 -6.49 3.66 1.41
N LEU A 127 -7.77 3.57 1.81
CA LEU A 127 -8.74 2.62 1.25
C LEU A 127 -9.23 3.03 -0.14
N LYS A 128 -8.89 4.23 -0.60
CA LYS A 128 -9.20 4.75 -1.94
C LYS A 128 -8.02 4.60 -2.90
N LEU A 129 -6.82 4.30 -2.41
CA LEU A 129 -5.67 3.96 -3.25
C LEU A 129 -6.00 2.74 -4.11
N ARG A 130 -5.71 2.82 -5.42
CA ARG A 130 -5.91 1.70 -6.34
C ARG A 130 -4.65 1.32 -7.10
N HIS A 131 -3.75 2.26 -7.36
CA HIS A 131 -2.59 2.04 -8.21
C HIS A 131 -1.33 2.57 -7.53
N ILE A 132 -0.49 1.67 -7.04
CA ILE A 132 0.78 2.02 -6.39
C ILE A 132 1.92 1.36 -7.17
N GLU A 133 2.95 2.14 -7.47
CA GLU A 133 4.21 1.68 -8.05
C GLU A 133 5.37 2.06 -7.13
N ILE A 134 6.16 1.07 -6.74
CA ILE A 134 7.33 1.22 -5.90
C ILE A 134 8.56 0.91 -6.74
N CYS A 135 9.56 1.78 -6.65
CA CYS A 135 10.89 1.55 -7.19
C CYS A 135 11.90 1.66 -6.03
N MET A 136 12.62 0.57 -5.74
CA MET A 136 13.59 0.57 -4.65
C MET A 136 14.71 -0.45 -4.89
N PRO A 137 15.93 -0.24 -4.37
CA PRO A 137 16.95 -1.28 -4.42
C PRO A 137 16.57 -2.50 -3.57
N LEU A 138 16.92 -3.70 -4.05
CA LEU A 138 16.61 -4.96 -3.35
C LEU A 138 17.29 -5.02 -1.98
N ALA A 139 18.51 -4.48 -1.83
CA ALA A 139 19.22 -4.45 -0.55
C ALA A 139 18.56 -3.56 0.50
N LYS A 140 17.66 -2.64 0.09
CA LYS A 140 16.93 -1.76 1.01
C LYS A 140 15.61 -2.34 1.51
N ILE A 141 15.28 -3.59 1.14
CA ILE A 141 14.10 -4.27 1.69
C ILE A 141 14.30 -4.49 3.18
N ASP A 142 13.40 -3.90 3.96
CA ASP A 142 13.26 -4.21 5.38
C ASP A 142 12.23 -5.33 5.54
N ALA A 143 12.67 -6.51 5.98
CA ALA A 143 11.79 -7.66 6.11
C ALA A 143 10.63 -7.46 7.10
N ILE A 144 10.83 -6.64 8.14
CA ILE A 144 9.93 -6.59 9.32
C ILE A 144 9.48 -5.18 9.64
N GLY A 145 10.24 -4.16 9.25
CA GLY A 145 9.92 -2.79 9.59
C GLY A 145 9.05 -2.10 8.56
N ALA A 146 9.03 -0.77 8.67
CA ALA A 146 8.05 0.06 7.99
C ALA A 146 8.31 0.25 6.49
N SER A 147 9.50 -0.15 6.03
CA SER A 147 9.92 -0.11 4.63
C SER A 147 9.64 -1.42 3.89
N ASN A 148 8.90 -2.35 4.49
CA ASN A 148 8.45 -3.54 3.79
C ASN A 148 7.34 -3.17 2.78
N PRO A 149 7.55 -3.30 1.45
CA PRO A 149 6.53 -2.93 0.46
C PRO A 149 5.35 -3.93 0.43
N PHE A 150 5.53 -5.17 0.89
CA PHE A 150 4.51 -6.21 0.85
C PHE A 150 3.38 -5.99 1.86
N VAL A 151 3.55 -5.09 2.84
CA VAL A 151 2.44 -4.68 3.73
C VAL A 151 1.29 -4.02 2.96
N LEU A 152 1.56 -3.49 1.76
CA LEU A 152 0.57 -2.89 0.87
C LEU A 152 -0.36 -3.92 0.21
N THR A 153 0.03 -5.20 0.18
CA THR A 153 -0.82 -6.27 -0.38
C THR A 153 -2.13 -6.42 0.38
N LEU A 154 -2.18 -5.96 1.63
CA LEU A 154 -3.37 -5.97 2.49
C LEU A 154 -4.33 -4.79 2.22
N LEU A 155 -3.96 -3.86 1.35
CA LEU A 155 -4.85 -2.78 0.92
C LEU A 155 -5.69 -3.23 -0.29
N PRO A 156 -6.91 -2.71 -0.47
CA PRO A 156 -7.77 -3.03 -1.61
C PRO A 156 -7.31 -2.33 -2.91
N LEU A 157 -6.06 -2.61 -3.32
CA LEU A 157 -5.45 -2.04 -4.52
C LEU A 157 -5.96 -2.77 -5.77
N ASN A 158 -6.08 -2.06 -6.89
CA ASN A 158 -6.22 -2.72 -8.18
C ASN A 158 -4.86 -3.26 -8.65
N ILE A 159 -3.79 -2.45 -8.51
CA ILE A 159 -2.44 -2.82 -8.93
C ILE A 159 -1.44 -2.32 -7.88
N LEU A 160 -0.60 -3.23 -7.39
CA LEU A 160 0.63 -2.94 -6.65
C LEU A 160 1.81 -3.42 -7.48
N LYS A 161 2.59 -2.50 -8.05
CA LYS A 161 3.80 -2.82 -8.80
C LYS A 161 5.01 -2.52 -7.91
N ILE A 162 5.87 -3.50 -7.69
CA ILE A 162 7.13 -3.38 -6.96
C ILE A 162 8.24 -3.69 -7.95
N THR A 163 9.10 -2.70 -8.21
CA THR A 163 10.24 -2.83 -9.10
C THR A 163 11.51 -2.68 -8.28
N PHE A 164 12.31 -3.74 -8.22
CA PHE A 164 13.62 -3.70 -7.61
C PHE A 164 14.64 -3.16 -8.61
N GLU A 165 15.44 -2.20 -8.16
CA GLU A 165 16.56 -1.67 -8.94
C GLU A 165 17.73 -2.64 -8.93
N ASP A 166 18.54 -2.59 -10.00
CA ASP A 166 19.68 -3.47 -10.19
C ASP A 166 20.77 -3.16 -9.16
N GLU A 167 21.09 -4.17 -8.35
CA GLU A 167 22.26 -4.21 -7.49
C GLU A 167 22.89 -5.59 -7.66
N GLU A 168 24.08 -5.65 -8.27
CA GLU A 168 24.83 -6.90 -8.35
C GLU A 168 25.39 -7.21 -6.97
N PRO A 169 25.08 -8.38 -6.36
CA PRO A 169 25.72 -8.76 -5.11
C PRO A 169 27.20 -9.02 -5.38
N GLU A 170 28.08 -8.38 -4.60
CA GLU A 170 29.54 -8.55 -4.75
C GLU A 170 30.02 -9.92 -4.26
N ALA A 171 29.21 -10.58 -3.42
CA ALA A 171 29.53 -11.87 -2.82
C ALA A 171 28.29 -12.75 -2.66
N TRP A 172 28.49 -14.07 -2.75
CA TRP A 172 27.45 -15.09 -2.50
C TRP A 172 26.72 -14.86 -1.15
N ARG A 173 27.45 -14.36 -0.15
CA ARG A 173 26.90 -14.10 1.19
C ARG A 173 25.87 -12.98 1.16
N GLN A 174 26.12 -11.92 0.39
CA GLN A 174 25.18 -10.82 0.20
C GLN A 174 23.96 -11.32 -0.58
N GLU A 175 24.16 -12.14 -1.60
CA GLU A 175 23.08 -12.76 -2.37
C GLU A 175 22.14 -13.59 -1.48
N VAL A 176 22.67 -14.46 -0.62
CA VAL A 176 21.88 -15.24 0.35
C VAL A 176 21.15 -14.33 1.34
N GLU A 177 21.79 -13.25 1.80
CA GLU A 177 21.14 -12.25 2.66
C GLU A 177 19.96 -11.58 1.95
N LEU A 178 20.09 -11.24 0.66
CA LEU A 178 19.02 -10.70 -0.17
C LEU A 178 17.86 -11.69 -0.29
N TYR A 179 18.13 -12.99 -0.47
CA TYR A 179 17.09 -14.02 -0.52
C TYR A 179 16.31 -14.08 0.80
N HIS A 180 17.03 -14.14 1.93
CA HIS A 180 16.41 -14.15 3.25
C HIS A 180 15.58 -12.90 3.50
N ASN A 181 16.10 -11.71 3.20
CA ASN A 181 15.37 -10.46 3.40
C ASN A 181 14.13 -10.37 2.51
N PHE A 182 14.26 -10.69 1.23
CA PHE A 182 13.15 -10.68 0.27
C PHE A 182 12.03 -11.64 0.67
N ILE A 183 12.34 -12.91 0.95
CA ILE A 183 11.34 -13.93 1.28
C ILE A 183 10.73 -13.65 2.65
N SER A 184 11.52 -13.18 3.60
CA SER A 184 11.01 -12.76 4.90
C SER A 184 10.07 -11.56 4.79
N ALA A 185 10.39 -10.59 3.93
CA ALA A 185 9.54 -9.44 3.66
C ALA A 185 8.23 -9.84 2.99
N LEU A 186 8.29 -10.69 1.96
CA LEU A 186 7.13 -11.20 1.24
C LEU A 186 6.19 -11.96 2.19
N LEU A 187 6.77 -12.83 3.01
CA LEU A 187 6.00 -13.66 3.92
C LEU A 187 5.61 -12.94 5.21
N TYR A 188 5.93 -11.64 5.32
CA TYR A 188 5.64 -10.83 6.49
C TYR A 188 4.15 -10.56 6.63
N SER A 189 3.46 -11.54 7.18
CA SER A 189 2.11 -11.43 7.66
C SER A 189 2.14 -10.79 9.04
N SER A 190 2.19 -9.45 9.13
CA SER A 190 1.57 -8.84 10.31
C SER A 190 0.07 -9.19 10.21
N PRO A 191 -0.54 -9.94 11.15
CA PRO A 191 -1.99 -9.92 11.24
C PRO A 191 -2.42 -8.45 11.29
N PRO A 192 -3.47 -8.05 10.55
CA PRO A 192 -4.03 -6.73 10.76
C PRO A 192 -4.30 -6.63 12.26
N LYS A 193 -3.92 -5.51 12.89
CA LYS A 193 -4.58 -5.19 14.15
C LYS A 193 -6.04 -5.04 13.76
N GLU A 194 -6.83 -6.08 13.94
CA GLU A 194 -8.28 -5.97 13.94
C GLU A 194 -8.59 -5.02 15.07
N SER A 195 -8.65 -3.73 14.75
CA SER A 195 -9.41 -2.79 15.53
C SER A 195 -10.84 -3.22 15.35
N HIS A 196 -11.26 -4.23 16.11
CA HIS A 196 -12.65 -4.60 16.28
C HIS A 196 -13.35 -3.36 16.87
N GLY A 197 -13.77 -2.48 15.98
CA GLY A 197 -14.94 -1.64 16.17
C GLY A 197 -16.18 -2.52 16.04
N ASP A 198 -16.24 -3.61 16.81
CA ASP A 198 -17.48 -4.34 17.02
C ASP A 198 -18.33 -3.50 17.97
N ARG A 199 -18.88 -2.43 17.40
CA ARG A 199 -20.10 -1.80 17.88
C ARG A 199 -21.24 -2.77 17.58
N THR A 200 -21.32 -3.84 18.34
CA THR A 200 -22.60 -4.49 18.59
C THR A 200 -23.44 -3.49 19.37
N ASN A 201 -24.23 -2.70 18.63
CA ASN A 201 -25.31 -1.89 19.17
C ASN A 201 -26.41 -2.83 19.67
N ASN A 202 -26.16 -3.54 20.77
CA ASN A 202 -27.22 -4.18 21.53
C ASN A 202 -27.60 -3.25 22.66
N THR A 203 -28.57 -2.39 22.32
CA THR A 203 -29.50 -1.79 23.26
C THR A 203 -30.23 -2.92 23.97
N GLU A 204 -29.69 -3.41 25.08
CA GLU A 204 -30.49 -4.02 26.13
C GLU A 204 -29.81 -3.81 27.48
N GLN A 205 -30.24 -2.71 28.07
CA GLN A 205 -29.94 -2.27 29.40
C GLN A 205 -30.74 -3.15 30.35
N THR A 206 -30.12 -4.14 31.02
CA THR A 206 -30.47 -4.50 32.40
C THR A 206 -29.47 -5.50 33.03
N LYS A 207 -28.86 -5.05 34.14
CA LYS A 207 -28.37 -5.85 35.29
C LYS A 207 -27.24 -6.86 35.05
N ALA A 208 -26.00 -6.47 35.36
CA ALA A 208 -25.06 -7.23 36.21
C ALA A 208 -23.68 -6.54 36.28
N SER A 209 -23.42 -5.84 37.39
CA SER A 209 -22.20 -5.07 37.66
C SER A 209 -21.01 -5.93 38.11
N GLY A 210 -20.70 -7.04 37.41
CA GLY A 210 -19.69 -8.02 37.86
C GLY A 210 -18.56 -8.41 36.89
N ASN A 211 -18.63 -8.08 35.59
CA ASN A 211 -17.75 -8.70 34.57
C ASN A 211 -16.76 -7.75 33.86
N LEU A 212 -16.56 -6.52 34.35
CA LEU A 212 -15.72 -5.53 33.65
C LEU A 212 -14.20 -5.82 33.75
N VAL A 213 -13.74 -6.59 34.74
CA VAL A 213 -12.30 -6.83 34.98
C VAL A 213 -11.72 -7.92 34.07
N LYS A 214 -12.53 -8.88 33.56
CA LYS A 214 -12.00 -9.98 32.74
C LYS A 214 -11.63 -9.57 31.30
N ARG A 215 -12.28 -8.55 30.72
CA ARG A 215 -12.02 -8.15 29.32
C ARG A 215 -10.68 -7.43 29.09
N HIS A 216 -10.08 -6.83 30.13
CA HIS A 216 -8.78 -6.17 30.00
C HIS A 216 -7.59 -7.14 30.07
N SER A 217 -7.77 -8.29 30.74
CA SER A 217 -6.79 -9.38 30.81
C SER A 217 -6.49 -9.94 29.42
N ASP A 218 -7.52 -10.29 28.66
CA ASP A 218 -7.37 -11.04 27.41
C ASP A 218 -6.71 -10.21 26.29
N ARG A 219 -7.01 -8.92 26.22
CA ARG A 219 -6.40 -8.00 25.24
C ARG A 219 -4.91 -7.79 25.45
N THR A 220 -4.47 -7.81 26.71
CA THR A 220 -3.06 -7.66 27.06
C THR A 220 -2.26 -8.89 26.61
N VAL A 221 -2.84 -10.08 26.76
CA VAL A 221 -2.24 -11.35 26.32
C VAL A 221 -2.03 -11.39 24.81
N GLU A 222 -2.97 -10.89 24.00
CA GLU A 222 -2.84 -10.85 22.54
C GLU A 222 -1.73 -9.92 22.05
N ILE A 223 -1.58 -8.75 22.69
CA ILE A 223 -0.50 -7.79 22.36
C ILE A 223 0.86 -8.43 22.62
N TYR A 224 1.03 -9.13 23.75
CA TYR A 224 2.28 -9.82 24.07
C TYR A 224 2.58 -10.98 23.14
N LYS A 225 1.57 -11.80 22.79
CA LYS A 225 1.71 -12.87 21.80
C LYS A 225 2.21 -12.34 20.46
N TYR A 226 1.63 -11.22 20.00
CA TYR A 226 2.03 -10.58 18.75
C TYR A 226 3.46 -10.04 18.81
N ALA A 227 3.82 -9.32 19.87
CA ALA A 227 5.17 -8.79 20.05
C ALA A 227 6.23 -9.92 20.10
N HIS A 228 5.90 -11.02 20.78
CA HIS A 228 6.76 -12.20 20.85
C HIS A 228 6.93 -12.87 19.48
N LEU A 229 5.87 -13.02 18.69
CA LEU A 229 5.95 -13.56 17.33
C LEU A 229 6.79 -12.67 16.41
N GLN A 230 6.62 -11.35 16.48
CA GLN A 230 7.44 -10.41 15.71
C GLN A 230 8.92 -10.48 16.11
N MET A 231 9.21 -10.54 17.41
CA MET A 231 10.58 -10.64 17.92
C MET A 231 11.23 -11.95 17.51
N ARG A 232 10.51 -13.08 17.66
CA ARG A 232 10.98 -14.40 17.21
C ARG A 232 11.32 -14.39 15.73
N ARG A 233 10.43 -13.87 14.89
CA ARG A 233 10.67 -13.78 13.46
C ARG A 233 11.88 -12.90 13.16
N ARG A 234 12.05 -11.78 13.87
CA ARG A 234 13.24 -10.94 13.73
C ARG A 234 14.53 -11.69 14.05
N LEU A 235 14.53 -12.49 15.12
CA LEU A 235 15.67 -13.33 15.45
C LEU A 235 15.91 -14.40 14.38
N GLU A 236 14.87 -15.05 13.86
CA GLU A 236 14.99 -16.05 12.78
C GLU A 236 15.55 -15.46 11.49
N VAL A 237 15.13 -14.25 11.10
CA VAL A 237 15.67 -13.54 9.93
C VAL A 237 17.13 -13.14 10.17
N CYS A 238 17.45 -12.51 11.30
CA CYS A 238 18.82 -12.09 11.61
C CYS A 238 19.79 -13.28 11.75
N ALA A 239 19.30 -14.44 12.20
CA ALA A 239 20.10 -15.66 12.34
C ALA A 239 20.11 -16.55 11.09
N TRP A 240 19.44 -16.14 9.99
CA TRP A 240 19.22 -16.95 8.79
C TRP A 240 18.62 -18.34 9.10
N ALA A 241 17.83 -18.41 10.17
CA ALA A 241 17.14 -19.61 10.62
C ALA A 241 15.69 -19.67 10.09
N PHE A 242 15.23 -18.61 9.42
CA PHE A 242 13.90 -18.56 8.82
C PHE A 242 13.78 -19.61 7.71
N ARG A 243 12.84 -20.54 7.86
CA ARG A 243 12.52 -21.60 6.90
C ARG A 243 11.04 -21.52 6.57
N PRO A 244 10.68 -20.75 5.54
CA PRO A 244 9.28 -20.63 5.15
C PRO A 244 8.76 -21.94 4.60
N SER A 245 7.44 -22.13 4.73
CA SER A 245 6.77 -23.26 4.09
C SER A 245 5.91 -22.77 2.90
N PRO A 246 5.65 -23.63 1.91
CA PRO A 246 4.70 -23.33 0.83
C PRO A 246 3.33 -22.87 1.33
N ALA A 247 2.84 -23.45 2.44
CA ALA A 247 1.58 -23.04 3.07
C ALA A 247 1.60 -21.59 3.58
N GLU A 248 2.75 -21.07 4.00
CA GLU A 248 2.88 -19.65 4.38
C GLU A 248 2.75 -18.74 3.15
N LEU A 249 3.31 -19.14 2.01
CA LEU A 249 3.17 -18.41 0.75
C LEU A 249 1.72 -18.41 0.26
N GLU A 250 1.06 -19.56 0.29
CA GLU A 250 -0.37 -19.69 -0.01
C GLU A 250 -1.23 -18.79 0.88
N ASN A 251 -0.94 -18.77 2.19
CA ASN A 251 -1.64 -17.92 3.15
C ASN A 251 -1.43 -16.42 2.86
N VAL A 252 -0.23 -16.01 2.42
CA VAL A 252 -0.01 -14.62 1.98
C VAL A 252 -0.91 -14.30 0.80
N VAL A 253 -0.90 -15.14 -0.24
CA VAL A 253 -1.71 -14.94 -1.45
C VAL A 253 -3.20 -14.87 -1.12
N ALA A 254 -3.70 -15.78 -0.27
CA ALA A 254 -5.09 -15.83 0.17
C ALA A 254 -5.49 -14.60 1.01
N ARG A 255 -4.55 -13.99 1.74
CA ARG A 255 -4.81 -12.80 2.56
C ARG A 255 -4.65 -11.48 1.79
N MET A 256 -4.14 -11.51 0.56
CA MET A 256 -4.00 -10.29 -0.22
C MET A 256 -5.37 -9.70 -0.54
N ARG A 257 -5.45 -8.39 -0.45
CA ARG A 257 -6.61 -7.59 -0.89
C ARG A 257 -6.32 -6.81 -2.17
N ALA A 258 -5.05 -6.73 -2.56
CA ALA A 258 -4.64 -6.21 -3.85
C ALA A 258 -5.00 -7.22 -4.95
N LYS A 259 -5.74 -6.77 -5.97
CA LYS A 259 -6.18 -7.62 -7.08
C LYS A 259 -5.01 -8.13 -7.93
N GLU A 260 -4.07 -7.25 -8.21
CA GLU A 260 -2.84 -7.58 -8.93
C GLU A 260 -1.63 -7.05 -8.17
N VAL A 261 -0.68 -7.93 -7.90
CA VAL A 261 0.63 -7.57 -7.38
C VAL A 261 1.67 -8.03 -8.39
N VAL A 262 2.54 -7.12 -8.82
CA VAL A 262 3.57 -7.37 -9.82
C VAL A 262 4.91 -7.04 -9.20
N VAL A 263 5.74 -8.05 -8.96
CA VAL A 263 7.11 -7.89 -8.48
C VAL A 263 8.06 -8.11 -9.64
N ARG A 264 8.94 -7.14 -9.87
CA ARG A 264 9.95 -7.16 -10.94
C ARG A 264 11.31 -6.84 -10.38
N CYS A 265 12.33 -7.46 -10.92
CA CYS A 265 13.69 -6.93 -10.87
C CYS A 265 13.97 -6.21 -12.19
N LYS A 266 14.72 -5.13 -12.17
CA LYS A 266 15.38 -4.63 -13.38
C LYS A 266 16.44 -5.68 -13.82
N GLN A 267 17.00 -5.51 -15.01
CA GLN A 267 17.65 -6.59 -15.74
C GLN A 267 18.90 -7.12 -15.05
N TYR A 268 18.82 -8.35 -14.54
CA TYR A 268 19.98 -9.16 -14.23
C TYR A 268 19.85 -10.53 -14.89
N GLU A 269 20.96 -11.08 -15.43
CA GLU A 269 20.97 -12.41 -16.05
C GLU A 269 20.67 -13.53 -15.03
N ALA A 270 20.88 -13.24 -13.73
CA ALA A 270 20.45 -14.07 -12.63
C ALA A 270 19.14 -13.52 -12.03
N ASP A 271 18.07 -14.28 -12.23
CA ASP A 271 16.74 -14.00 -11.67
C ASP A 271 16.78 -14.17 -10.13
N LEU A 272 17.29 -13.16 -9.41
CA LEU A 272 17.43 -13.17 -7.94
C LEU A 272 16.11 -13.48 -7.25
N LEU A 273 15.00 -13.00 -7.82
CA LEU A 273 13.67 -13.27 -7.31
C LEU A 273 13.37 -14.76 -7.42
N TRP A 274 13.50 -15.34 -8.61
CA TRP A 274 13.30 -16.78 -8.82
C TRP A 274 14.24 -17.65 -7.97
N GLN A 275 15.52 -17.31 -7.91
CA GLN A 275 16.51 -18.01 -7.11
C GLN A 275 16.16 -17.98 -5.63
N SER A 276 15.57 -16.88 -5.13
CA SER A 276 15.08 -16.80 -3.76
C SER A 276 14.01 -17.87 -3.49
N PHE A 277 13.04 -18.08 -4.39
CA PHE A 277 12.02 -19.13 -4.19
C PHE A 277 12.59 -20.53 -4.29
N LEU A 278 13.55 -20.76 -5.20
CA LEU A 278 14.26 -22.04 -5.28
C LEU A 278 15.07 -22.33 -4.01
N HIS A 279 15.74 -21.32 -3.47
CA HIS A 279 16.58 -21.46 -2.27
C HIS A 279 15.78 -21.98 -1.07
N PHE A 280 14.52 -21.56 -0.93
CA PHE A 280 13.64 -21.98 0.16
C PHE A 280 12.67 -23.10 -0.23
N ASP A 281 12.83 -23.74 -1.39
CA ASP A 281 11.95 -24.81 -1.88
C ASP A 281 10.46 -24.42 -1.90
N LEU A 282 10.18 -23.17 -2.26
CA LEU A 282 8.81 -22.63 -2.33
C LEU A 282 8.13 -22.89 -3.67
N LEU A 283 8.84 -23.46 -4.64
CA LEU A 283 8.33 -23.79 -5.97
C LEU A 283 8.01 -25.28 -6.07
N HIS A 284 6.78 -25.66 -5.76
CA HIS A 284 6.27 -26.98 -6.11
C HIS A 284 5.84 -27.04 -7.60
N HIS A 285 5.57 -28.26 -8.09
CA HIS A 285 5.36 -28.66 -9.49
C HIS A 285 4.32 -27.87 -10.33
N HIS A 286 3.68 -26.84 -9.81
CA HIS A 286 2.61 -26.08 -10.45
C HIS A 286 2.99 -24.69 -10.98
N PHE A 287 4.28 -24.31 -11.00
CA PHE A 287 4.65 -23.09 -11.69
C PHE A 287 4.50 -23.23 -13.21
N ARG A 288 3.88 -22.22 -13.84
CA ARG A 288 3.75 -22.17 -15.29
C ARG A 288 4.72 -21.15 -15.84
N THR A 289 5.80 -21.59 -16.48
CA THR A 289 6.63 -20.68 -17.27
C THR A 289 5.83 -20.19 -18.47
N LEU A 290 5.34 -18.95 -18.40
CA LEU A 290 4.63 -18.33 -19.51
C LEU A 290 5.64 -17.79 -20.54
N LYS A 291 5.68 -18.39 -21.73
CA LYS A 291 6.35 -17.78 -22.88
C LYS A 291 5.49 -16.63 -23.39
N VAL A 292 5.76 -15.42 -22.94
CA VAL A 292 5.11 -14.21 -23.45
C VAL A 292 5.61 -13.98 -24.88
N ARG A 293 4.71 -14.04 -25.88
CA ARG A 293 5.04 -13.51 -27.20
C ARG A 293 5.07 -11.99 -27.06
N GLY A 294 6.24 -11.38 -27.21
CA GLY A 294 6.33 -9.93 -27.31
C GLY A 294 5.42 -9.46 -28.45
N CYS A 295 4.39 -8.68 -28.14
CA CYS A 295 3.71 -7.90 -29.16
C CYS A 295 4.71 -6.83 -29.61
N ALA A 296 5.42 -7.09 -30.70
CA ALA A 296 6.16 -6.06 -31.40
C ALA A 296 5.15 -4.95 -31.74
N GLN A 297 5.25 -3.79 -31.09
CA GLN A 297 4.48 -2.63 -31.48
C GLN A 297 4.98 -2.22 -32.87
N GLY A 298 4.08 -2.32 -33.85
CA GLY A 298 4.25 -2.07 -35.28
C GLY A 298 5.48 -1.25 -35.68
N GLY A 299 6.54 -1.97 -36.06
CA GLY A 299 7.74 -1.45 -36.70
C GLY A 299 8.17 -2.47 -37.75
N VAL A 300 8.43 -1.97 -38.95
CA VAL A 300 8.64 -2.69 -40.21
C VAL A 300 9.75 -3.76 -40.10
N ASP A 301 9.42 -5.01 -40.44
CA ASP A 301 10.28 -6.11 -40.90
C ASP A 301 11.69 -6.30 -40.29
N ASP A 302 11.84 -6.20 -38.97
CA ASP A 302 12.94 -6.87 -38.26
C ASP A 302 12.39 -8.06 -37.47
N GLY A 303 12.98 -9.23 -37.70
CA GLY A 303 12.45 -10.53 -37.28
C GLY A 303 12.08 -10.64 -35.80
N PRO A 304 11.18 -11.59 -35.42
CA PRO A 304 10.66 -11.69 -34.07
C PRO A 304 11.78 -12.05 -33.09
N SER A 305 12.35 -11.04 -32.43
CA SER A 305 13.20 -11.24 -31.26
C SER A 305 12.36 -11.85 -30.15
N ARG A 306 12.45 -13.17 -29.99
CA ARG A 306 11.77 -13.92 -28.94
C ARG A 306 12.54 -13.75 -27.64
N THR A 307 12.29 -12.68 -26.91
CA THR A 307 12.74 -12.59 -25.52
C THR A 307 11.94 -13.57 -24.67
N LYS A 308 12.63 -14.52 -24.03
CA LYS A 308 12.03 -15.47 -23.09
C LYS A 308 11.89 -14.76 -21.74
N GLN A 309 10.66 -14.56 -21.28
CA GLN A 309 10.39 -14.05 -19.93
C GLN A 309 10.07 -15.22 -19.00
N LYS A 310 10.68 -15.24 -17.81
CA LYS A 310 10.25 -16.12 -16.71
C LYS A 310 9.29 -15.32 -15.82
N ILE A 311 8.07 -15.83 -15.66
CA ILE A 311 7.07 -15.25 -14.76
C ILE A 311 6.50 -16.38 -13.92
N MET A 312 6.57 -16.24 -12.60
CA MET A 312 5.78 -16.98 -11.63
C MET A 312 4.45 -16.27 -11.45
N VAL A 313 3.37 -17.01 -11.55
CA VAL A 313 2.03 -16.49 -11.29
C VAL A 313 1.37 -17.38 -10.25
N PHE A 314 1.01 -16.78 -9.14
CA PHE A 314 0.21 -17.38 -8.09
C PHE A 314 -1.20 -16.78 -8.18
N TYR A 315 -2.21 -17.63 -8.04
CA TYR A 315 -3.61 -17.24 -8.15
C TYR A 315 -4.32 -17.72 -6.90
N ASP A 316 -5.15 -16.85 -6.33
CA ASP A 316 -6.18 -17.27 -5.38
C ASP A 316 -7.40 -17.75 -6.17
N GLU A 317 -7.73 -19.04 -6.05
CA GLU A 317 -8.85 -19.67 -6.75
C GLU A 317 -10.21 -19.03 -6.39
N ILE A 318 -10.32 -18.44 -5.20
CA ILE A 318 -11.57 -17.88 -4.68
C ILE A 318 -11.65 -16.39 -4.98
N GLY A 319 -10.58 -15.64 -4.71
CA GLY A 319 -10.56 -14.18 -4.80
C GLY A 319 -10.23 -13.61 -6.18
N PHE A 320 -9.79 -14.44 -7.14
CA PHE A 320 -9.21 -14.00 -8.42
C PHE A 320 -8.02 -13.04 -8.27
N ASN A 321 -7.37 -13.04 -7.10
CA ASN A 321 -6.18 -12.24 -6.85
C ASN A 321 -5.00 -12.86 -7.58
N VAL A 322 -4.18 -12.01 -8.21
CA VAL A 322 -3.06 -12.42 -9.05
C VAL A 322 -1.77 -11.86 -8.48
N PHE A 323 -0.85 -12.74 -8.09
CA PHE A 323 0.47 -12.38 -7.63
C PHE A 323 1.50 -12.84 -8.68
N ARG A 324 2.08 -11.88 -9.39
CA ARG A 324 3.05 -12.08 -10.47
C ARG A 324 4.44 -11.69 -10.00
N ILE A 325 5.40 -12.57 -10.22
CA ILE A 325 6.81 -12.28 -10.01
C ILE A 325 7.54 -12.63 -11.30
N GLY A 326 8.32 -11.72 -11.83
CA GLY A 326 9.14 -12.02 -12.99
C GLY A 326 9.98 -10.84 -13.42
N GLU A 327 10.96 -11.11 -14.28
CA GLU A 327 11.85 -10.08 -14.80
C GLU A 327 11.12 -9.12 -15.71
N SER A 328 11.43 -7.82 -15.61
CA SER A 328 10.97 -6.84 -16.58
C SER A 328 11.97 -6.79 -17.73
N LEU A 329 11.52 -7.10 -18.95
CA LEU A 329 12.26 -6.67 -20.12
C LEU A 329 12.03 -5.16 -20.25
N SER A 330 13.10 -4.37 -20.12
CA SER A 330 13.04 -3.00 -20.62
C SER A 330 12.71 -3.09 -22.11
N PRO A 331 11.81 -2.25 -22.67
CA PRO A 331 11.87 -2.00 -24.09
C PRO A 331 13.32 -1.58 -24.38
N VAL A 332 13.99 -2.34 -25.25
CA VAL A 332 15.30 -1.93 -25.78
C VAL A 332 15.06 -0.58 -26.42
N ALA A 333 15.69 0.47 -25.87
CA ALA A 333 15.52 1.84 -26.29
C ALA A 333 16.07 2.07 -27.70
#